data_AF-A0A7C3CA10-F1
#
_entry.id   AF-A0A7C3CA10-F1
#
_cell.length_a   1.000
_cell.length_b   1.000
_cell.length_c   1.000
_cell.angle_alpha   90.00
_cell.angle_beta   90.00
_cell.angle_gamma   90.00
#
_symmetry.space_group_name_H-M   'P 1'
#
loop_
_entity.id
_entity.type
_entity.pdbx_description
1 polymer ?
#
loop_
_entity_poly.entity_id
_entity_poly.type
_entity_poly.pdbx_seq_one_letter_code
_entity_poly.pdbx_strand_id
1 'polypeptide(L)'
;KIQWGSAWWLLGQKNGVEQQLNMLSDTGLLSHFIGIASESGSLLSFSRHEYFRRILCNLIGQDVAKGLLPDDMKLLGKLVQQVSYSNAEKYFDV
;
A
#
# COMPACT_ATOMS: atom_id res chain seq x y z
N LYS A 1 -6.76 7.74 -15.89
CA LYS A 1 -5.46 7.86 -15.19
C LYS A 1 -4.80 6.49 -15.17
N ILE A 2 -3.47 6.41 -15.09
CA ILE A 2 -2.74 5.12 -15.10
C ILE A 2 -2.21 4.88 -13.68
N GLN A 3 -2.26 3.63 -13.22
CA GLN A 3 -1.76 3.18 -11.92
C GLN A 3 -0.77 2.04 -12.12
N TRP A 4 0.29 2.04 -11.32
CA TRP A 4 1.12 0.84 -11.17
C TRP A 4 0.39 -0.11 -10.24
N GLY A 5 0.11 -1.33 -10.70
CA GLY A 5 -0.47 -2.38 -9.86
C GLY A 5 0.39 -2.79 -8.66
N SER A 6 -0.27 -3.40 -7.66
CA SER A 6 0.39 -4.06 -6.53
C SER A 6 1.30 -5.20 -6.98
N ALA A 7 2.21 -5.61 -6.10
CA ALA A 7 3.04 -6.78 -6.30
C ALA A 7 2.18 -8.02 -6.62
N TRP A 8 2.39 -8.60 -7.82
CA TRP A 8 1.51 -9.59 -8.44
C TRP A 8 2.04 -11.03 -8.30
N TRP A 9 1.14 -11.98 -8.06
CA TRP A 9 1.43 -13.43 -8.02
C TRP A 9 2.63 -13.78 -7.14
N LEU A 10 3.78 -14.11 -7.73
CA LEU A 10 5.01 -14.51 -7.01
C LEU A 10 5.60 -13.36 -6.21
N LEU A 11 5.33 -12.12 -6.64
CA LEU A 11 5.77 -10.91 -5.96
C LEU A 11 4.90 -10.55 -4.76
N GLY A 12 3.74 -11.21 -4.57
CA GLY A 12 2.80 -10.98 -3.46
C GLY A 12 3.31 -11.41 -2.07
N GLN A 13 4.63 -11.48 -1.90
CA GLN A 13 5.32 -11.78 -0.64
C GLN A 13 5.95 -10.49 -0.09
N LYS A 14 6.30 -10.46 1.21
CA LYS A 14 6.86 -9.29 1.90
C LYS A 14 7.89 -8.51 1.06
N ASN A 15 8.94 -9.17 0.60
CA ASN A 15 10.03 -8.51 -0.14
C ASN A 15 9.55 -7.88 -1.45
N GLY A 16 8.67 -8.57 -2.21
CA GLY A 16 8.13 -8.04 -3.45
C GLY A 16 7.21 -6.84 -3.23
N VAL A 17 6.39 -6.88 -2.17
CA VAL A 17 5.55 -5.75 -1.76
C VAL A 17 6.41 -4.56 -1.32
N GLU A 18 7.43 -4.77 -0.48
CA GLU A 18 8.33 -3.70 -0.02
C GLU A 18 9.08 -3.04 -1.18
N GLN A 19 9.63 -3.84 -2.12
CA GLN A 19 10.30 -3.30 -3.30
C GLN A 19 9.35 -2.52 -4.22
N GLN A 20 8.13 -3.03 -4.43
CA GLN A 20 7.13 -2.33 -5.24
C GLN A 20 6.71 -1.00 -4.62
N LEU A 21 6.49 -0.97 -3.29
CA LEU A 21 6.11 0.25 -2.56
C LEU A 21 7.24 1.29 -2.59
N ASN A 22 8.50 0.87 -2.40
CA ASN A 22 9.66 1.76 -2.48
C ASN A 22 9.78 2.35 -3.90
N MET A 23 9.75 1.50 -4.92
CA MET A 23 9.87 1.94 -6.32
C MET A 23 8.73 2.89 -6.72
N LEU A 24 7.50 2.63 -6.26
CA LEU A 24 6.37 3.53 -6.48
C LEU A 24 6.52 4.86 -5.73
N SER A 25 7.15 4.85 -4.56
CA SER A 25 7.42 6.07 -3.78
C SER A 25 8.51 6.92 -4.43
N ASP A 26 9.51 6.27 -5.04
CA ASP A 26 10.62 6.95 -5.72
C ASP A 26 10.20 7.54 -7.07
N THR A 27 9.35 6.83 -7.82
CA THR A 27 9.01 7.19 -9.22
C THR A 27 7.62 7.79 -9.38
N GLY A 28 6.79 7.76 -8.34
CA GLY A 28 5.38 8.12 -8.40
C GLY A 28 4.85 8.72 -7.09
N LEU A 29 3.54 8.58 -6.87
CA LEU A 29 2.86 9.12 -5.70
C LEU A 29 2.19 8.01 -4.92
N LEU A 30 2.85 7.54 -3.85
CA LEU A 30 2.33 6.49 -2.98
C LEU A 30 0.95 6.84 -2.39
N SER A 31 0.70 8.11 -2.09
CA SER A 31 -0.58 8.59 -1.55
C SER A 31 -1.77 8.40 -2.49
N HIS A 32 -1.53 8.22 -3.80
CA HIS A 32 -2.56 7.95 -4.82
C HIS A 32 -2.65 6.49 -5.25
N PHE A 33 -1.85 5.61 -4.63
CA PHE A 33 -1.87 4.19 -4.94
C PHE A 33 -3.22 3.57 -4.55
N ILE A 34 -3.78 2.76 -5.44
CA ILE A 34 -5.10 2.13 -5.27
C ILE A 34 -5.08 0.89 -4.35
N GLY A 35 -3.90 0.47 -3.89
CA GLY A 35 -3.75 -0.63 -2.94
C GLY A 35 -3.66 -2.01 -3.57
N ILE A 36 -3.98 -3.03 -2.78
CA ILE A 36 -3.82 -4.45 -3.13
C ILE A 36 -5.17 -5.13 -3.47
N ALA A 37 -5.11 -6.13 -4.35
CA ALA A 37 -6.19 -7.09 -4.58
C ALA A 37 -5.78 -8.48 -4.09
N SER A 38 -6.74 -9.26 -3.58
CA SER A 38 -6.46 -10.62 -3.07
C SER A 38 -6.22 -11.67 -4.16
N GLU A 39 -6.64 -11.37 -5.39
CA GLU A 39 -6.41 -12.15 -6.63
C GLU A 39 -6.63 -13.66 -6.49
N SER A 40 -7.60 -14.06 -5.68
CA SER A 40 -7.85 -15.44 -5.34
C SER A 40 -9.35 -15.67 -5.18
N GLY A 41 -9.85 -16.80 -5.69
CA GLY A 41 -11.22 -17.24 -5.48
C GLY A 41 -11.51 -17.77 -4.07
N SER A 42 -10.52 -17.77 -3.17
CA SER A 42 -10.68 -18.26 -1.80
C SER A 42 -11.08 -17.12 -0.85
N LEU A 43 -12.11 -17.33 -0.05
CA LEU A 43 -12.53 -16.40 1.02
C LEU A 43 -11.41 -16.09 2.00
N LEU A 44 -10.54 -17.06 2.31
CA LEU A 44 -9.44 -16.88 3.27
C LEU A 44 -8.34 -15.94 2.75
N SER A 45 -8.36 -15.62 1.46
CA SER A 45 -7.38 -14.73 0.84
C SER A 45 -7.51 -13.27 1.29
N PHE A 46 -8.61 -12.86 1.93
CA PHE A 46 -8.75 -11.51 2.48
C PHE A 46 -7.70 -11.19 3.55
N SER A 47 -7.11 -12.21 4.19
CA SER A 47 -5.92 -12.07 5.04
C SER A 47 -4.73 -11.40 4.34
N ARG A 48 -4.65 -11.45 2.99
CA ARG A 48 -3.63 -10.75 2.21
C ARG A 48 -3.74 -9.23 2.33
N HIS A 49 -4.94 -8.67 2.51
CA HIS A 49 -5.10 -7.23 2.75
C HIS A 49 -4.50 -6.83 4.08
N GLU A 50 -4.70 -7.63 5.13
CA GLU A 50 -4.08 -7.39 6.43
C GLU A 50 -2.56 -7.49 6.34
N TYR A 51 -2.06 -8.53 5.65
CA TYR A 51 -0.63 -8.71 5.40
C TYR A 51 0.00 -7.49 4.72
N PHE A 52 -0.62 -7.00 3.63
CA PHE A 52 -0.20 -5.79 2.94
C PHE A 52 -0.22 -4.54 3.84
N ARG A 53 -1.31 -4.33 4.59
CA ARG A 53 -1.44 -3.18 5.50
C ARG A 53 -0.35 -3.17 6.57
N ARG A 54 0.00 -4.33 7.13
CA ARG A 54 1.10 -4.47 8.09
C ARG A 54 2.45 -4.10 7.47
N ILE A 55 2.70 -4.53 6.23
CA ILE A 55 3.93 -4.18 5.50
C ILE A 55 3.98 -2.67 5.24
N LEU A 56 2.90 -2.08 4.73
CA LEU A 56 2.80 -0.64 4.48
C LEU A 56 3.05 0.19 5.74
N CYS A 57 2.36 -0.12 6.84
CA CYS A 57 2.53 0.59 8.11
C CYS A 57 3.95 0.42 8.68
N ASN A 58 4.53 -0.76 8.55
CA ASN A 58 5.90 -1.00 9.00
C ASN A 58 6.91 -0.19 8.18
N LEU A 59 6.74 -0.12 6.86
CA LEU A 59 7.60 0.67 5.97
C LEU A 59 7.55 2.16 6.32
N ILE A 60 6.35 2.73 6.42
CA ILE A 60 6.15 4.14 6.81
C ILE A 60 6.71 4.41 8.21
N GLY A 61 6.45 3.53 9.18
CA GLY A 61 6.94 3.68 10.55
C GLY A 61 8.47 3.66 10.63
N GLN A 62 9.13 2.83 9.82
CA GLN A 62 10.59 2.81 9.73
C GLN A 62 11.14 4.10 9.12
N ASP A 63 10.48 4.67 8.12
CA ASP A 63 10.91 5.93 7.51
C ASP A 63 10.72 7.12 8.43
N VAL A 64 9.66 7.13 9.24
CA VAL A 64 9.47 8.11 10.33
C VAL A 64 10.58 7.97 11.37
N ALA A 65 10.87 6.74 11.82
CA ALA A 65 11.92 6.50 12.82
C ALA A 65 13.32 6.91 12.33
N LYS A 66 13.57 6.86 11.02
CA LYS A 66 14.81 7.35 10.38
C LYS A 66 14.82 8.86 10.14
N GLY A 67 13.72 9.56 10.39
CA GLY A 67 13.57 11.00 10.10
C GLY A 67 13.40 11.32 8.62
N LEU A 68 13.04 10.34 7.78
CA LEU A 68 12.78 10.53 6.35
C LEU A 68 11.37 11.08 6.09
N LEU A 69 10.42 10.74 6.96
CA LEU A 69 9.06 11.25 6.95
C LEU A 69 8.75 12.00 8.24
N PRO A 70 7.90 13.03 8.21
CA PRO A 70 7.44 13.72 9.40
C PRO A 70 6.59 12.77 10.26
N ASP A 71 6.78 12.82 11.58
CA ASP A 71 5.95 12.11 12.55
C ASP A 71 4.59 12.83 12.76
N ASP A 72 3.79 12.90 11.69
CA ASP A 72 2.44 13.45 11.70
C ASP A 72 1.41 12.35 11.47
N MET A 73 0.84 11.87 12.58
CA MET A 73 -0.18 10.82 12.57
C MET A 73 -1.44 11.17 11.77
N LYS A 74 -1.80 12.45 11.64
CA LYS A 74 -2.98 12.85 10.84
C LYS A 74 -2.68 12.67 9.35
N LEU A 75 -1.49 13.09 8.92
CA LEU A 75 -1.05 12.96 7.54
C LEU A 75 -0.84 11.49 7.17
N LEU A 76 -0.06 10.76 7.98
CA LEU A 76 0.27 9.36 7.71
C LEU A 76 -0.94 8.44 7.85
N GLY A 77 -1.79 8.67 8.86
CA GLY A 77 -3.05 7.93 9.03
C GLY A 77 -3.97 8.10 7.82
N LYS A 78 -4.07 9.33 7.28
CA LYS A 78 -4.83 9.60 6.05
C LYS A 78 -4.23 8.87 4.85
N LEU A 79 -2.91 8.89 4.67
CA LEU A 79 -2.23 8.15 3.60
C LEU A 79 -2.55 6.66 3.67
N VAL A 80 -2.38 6.04 4.84
CA VAL A 80 -2.66 4.61 5.04
C VAL A 80 -4.13 4.30 4.75
N GLN A 81 -5.07 5.13 5.22
CA GLN A 81 -6.50 4.97 4.95
C GLN A 81 -6.84 5.09 3.45
N GLN A 82 -6.18 6.02 2.75
CA GLN A 82 -6.35 6.21 1.32
C GLN A 82 -5.88 4.99 0.54
N VAL A 83 -4.66 4.51 0.79
CA VAL A 83 -4.09 3.33 0.13
C VAL A 83 -4.84 2.04 0.51
N SER A 84 -5.39 1.98 1.72
CA SER A 84 -6.11 0.78 2.20
C SER A 84 -7.52 0.61 1.65
N TYR A 85 -8.15 1.69 1.16
CA TYR A 85 -9.53 1.67 0.68
C TYR A 85 -9.91 2.88 -0.19
N SER A 86 -9.83 4.10 0.36
CA SER A 86 -10.49 5.29 -0.21
C SER A 86 -10.01 5.65 -1.62
N ASN A 87 -8.75 5.32 -1.96
CA ASN A 87 -8.24 5.52 -3.32
C ASN A 87 -8.87 4.57 -4.32
N ALA A 88 -9.08 3.31 -3.94
CA ALA A 88 -9.72 2.32 -4.81
C ALA A 88 -11.19 2.70 -5.05
N GLU A 89 -11.93 3.00 -3.97
CA GLU A 89 -13.31 3.49 -4.00
C GLU A 89 -13.45 4.66 -5.00
N LYS A 90 -12.66 5.71 -4.81
CA LYS A 90 -12.65 6.88 -5.70
C LYS A 90 -12.20 6.58 -7.13
N TYR A 91 -11.26 5.66 -7.31
CA TYR A 91 -10.72 5.34 -8.63
C TYR A 91 -11.71 4.55 -9.48
N PHE A 92 -12.49 3.67 -8.85
CA PHE A 92 -13.51 2.85 -9.51
C PHE A 92 -14.92 3.46 -9.47
N ASP A 93 -15.09 4.61 -8.81
CA ASP A 93 -16.37 5.32 -8.67
C ASP A 93 -17.46 4.42 -8.05
N VAL A 94 -17.07 3.70 -6.99
CA VAL A 94 -17.91 2.79 -6.20
C VAL A 94 -18.36 3.48 -4.91
#